data_AF-A0A1G8T239-F1
#
_entry.id   AF-A0A1G8T239-F1
#
_cell.length_a   1.000
_cell.length_b   1.000
_cell.length_c   1.000
_cell.angle_alpha   90.00
_cell.angle_beta   90.00
_cell.angle_gamma   90.00
#
_symmetry.space_group_name_H-M   'P 1'
#
loop_
_entity.id
_entity.type
_entity.pdbx_description
1 polymer ?
#
loop_
_entity_poly.entity_id
_entity_poly.type
_entity_poly.pdbx_seq_one_letter_code
_entity_poly.pdbx_strand_id
1 'polypeptide(L)'
;MTGDEQQALAESTDQELRRIVDQAMLVQDWRERQLSVLRNTYPLWNVEQVRNLAGEVWWTARLRHEATPELAVAGVSPYVEQADPIALAATLAWQTYLFRQWQARTAPPP
;
A
#
# COMPACT_ATOMS: atom_id res chain seq x y z
N MET A 1 30.66 8.47 -36.84
CA MET A 1 29.30 7.95 -36.60
C MET A 1 28.52 8.11 -37.88
N THR A 2 28.13 7.00 -38.52
CA THR A 2 27.40 7.00 -39.80
C THR A 2 25.88 7.11 -39.56
N GLY A 3 25.12 7.42 -40.60
CA GLY A 3 23.65 7.48 -40.53
C GLY A 3 23.03 6.14 -40.07
N ASP A 4 23.62 5.02 -40.49
CA ASP A 4 23.19 3.68 -40.10
C ASP A 4 23.42 3.41 -38.60
N GLU A 5 24.54 3.88 -38.04
CA GLU A 5 24.84 3.78 -36.60
C GLU A 5 23.89 4.66 -35.77
N GLN A 6 23.53 5.84 -36.26
CA GLN A 6 22.55 6.72 -35.63
C GLN A 6 21.15 6.10 -35.61
N GLN A 7 20.75 5.47 -36.72
CA GLN A 7 19.44 4.83 -36.84
C GLN A 7 19.36 3.56 -35.99
N ALA A 8 20.39 2.72 -35.98
CA ALA A 8 20.45 1.54 -35.13
C ALA A 8 20.41 1.90 -33.63
N LEU A 9 21.10 2.97 -33.23
CA LEU A 9 21.05 3.47 -31.85
C LEU A 9 19.66 4.00 -31.46
N ALA A 10 19.01 4.73 -32.37
CA ALA A 10 17.65 5.23 -32.16
C ALA A 10 16.66 4.07 -31.98
N GLU A 11 16.71 3.07 -32.85
CA GLU A 11 15.86 1.88 -32.77
C GLU A 11 16.09 1.07 -31.49
N SER A 12 17.37 0.90 -31.09
CA SER A 12 17.71 0.24 -29.83
C SER A 12 17.20 1.01 -28.61
N THR A 13 17.28 2.33 -28.63
CA THR A 13 16.80 3.17 -27.53
C THR A 13 15.27 3.10 -27.44
N ASP A 14 14.58 3.14 -28.57
CA ASP A 14 13.12 3.05 -28.63
C ASP A 14 12.61 1.69 -28.12
N GLN A 15 13.31 0.60 -28.46
CA GLN A 15 13.03 -0.73 -27.92
C GLN A 15 13.23 -0.81 -26.40
N GLU A 16 14.29 -0.21 -25.88
CA GLU A 16 14.57 -0.21 -24.44
C GLU A 16 13.52 0.61 -23.67
N LEU A 17 13.14 1.78 -24.19
CA LEU A 17 12.07 2.59 -23.61
C LEU A 17 10.74 1.83 -23.56
N ARG A 18 10.37 1.10 -24.61
CA ARG A 18 9.17 0.26 -24.62
C ARG A 18 9.22 -0.82 -23.56
N ARG A 19 10.35 -1.51 -23.39
CA ARG A 19 10.53 -2.52 -22.33
C ARG A 19 10.37 -1.93 -20.94
N ILE A 20 10.96 -0.75 -20.70
CA ILE A 20 10.84 -0.05 -19.41
C ILE A 20 9.38 0.31 -19.13
N VAL A 21 8.65 0.80 -20.14
CA VAL A 21 7.22 1.11 -20.02
C VAL A 21 6.39 -0.15 -19.73
N ASP A 22 6.61 -1.23 -20.47
CA ASP A 22 5.90 -2.50 -20.26
C ASP A 22 6.15 -3.05 -18.85
N GLN A 23 7.40 -3.00 -18.39
CA GLN A 23 7.75 -3.43 -17.03
C GLN A 23 7.13 -2.52 -15.97
N ALA A 24 7.06 -1.21 -16.21
CA ALA A 24 6.41 -0.27 -15.30
C ALA A 24 4.90 -0.55 -15.18
N MET A 25 4.23 -0.88 -16.28
CA MET A 25 2.81 -1.25 -16.29
C MET A 25 2.56 -2.52 -15.48
N LEU A 26 3.39 -3.55 -15.63
CA LEU A 26 3.28 -4.79 -14.83
C LEU A 26 3.46 -4.54 -13.32
N VAL A 27 4.41 -3.69 -12.95
CA VAL A 27 4.64 -3.32 -11.53
C VAL A 27 3.44 -2.55 -10.97
N GLN A 28 2.84 -1.67 -11.76
CA GLN A 28 1.62 -0.95 -11.37
C GLN A 28 0.45 -1.91 -11.16
N ASP A 29 0.18 -2.81 -12.11
CA ASP A 29 -0.89 -3.81 -12.01
C ASP A 29 -0.76 -4.66 -10.74
N TRP A 30 0.46 -5.08 -10.41
CA TRP A 30 0.71 -5.86 -9.20
C TRP A 30 0.42 -5.08 -7.92
N ARG A 31 0.83 -3.80 -7.87
CA ARG A 31 0.56 -2.92 -6.72
C ARG A 31 -0.94 -2.67 -6.54
N GLU A 32 -1.67 -2.47 -7.62
CA GLU A 32 -3.13 -2.30 -7.58
C GLU A 32 -3.83 -3.56 -7.05
N ARG A 33 -3.37 -4.75 -7.44
CA ARG A 33 -3.87 -6.02 -6.89
C ARG A 33 -3.57 -6.16 -5.40
N GLN A 34 -2.35 -5.85 -4.97
CA GLN A 34 -1.98 -5.87 -3.54
C GLN A 34 -2.85 -4.90 -2.73
N LEU A 35 -3.07 -3.69 -3.23
CA LEU A 35 -3.93 -2.71 -2.59
C LEU A 35 -5.38 -3.20 -2.47
N SER A 36 -5.90 -3.82 -3.53
CA SER A 36 -7.24 -4.42 -3.53
C SER A 36 -7.35 -5.53 -2.47
N VAL A 37 -6.37 -6.44 -2.40
CA VAL A 37 -6.33 -7.52 -1.40
C VAL A 37 -6.32 -6.94 0.02
N LEU A 38 -5.48 -5.94 0.30
CA LEU A 38 -5.40 -5.32 1.62
C LEU A 38 -6.73 -4.65 2.02
N ARG A 39 -7.33 -3.88 1.12
CA ARG A 39 -8.62 -3.21 1.37
C ARG A 39 -9.75 -4.19 1.65
N ASN A 40 -9.78 -5.32 0.95
CA ASN A 40 -10.78 -6.35 1.14
C ASN A 40 -10.55 -7.17 2.43
N THR A 41 -9.28 -7.41 2.78
CA THR A 41 -8.92 -8.18 3.98
C THR A 41 -9.13 -7.37 5.27
N TYR A 42 -8.87 -6.06 5.22
CA TYR A 42 -8.88 -5.17 6.38
C TYR A 42 -9.89 -4.01 6.22
N PRO A 43 -11.20 -4.29 6.17
CA PRO A 43 -12.22 -3.28 5.85
C PRO A 43 -12.40 -2.18 6.92
N LEU A 44 -11.88 -2.38 8.12
CA LEU A 44 -11.83 -1.36 9.18
C LEU A 44 -10.86 -0.22 8.85
N TRP A 45 -9.98 -0.43 7.87
CA TRP A 45 -8.91 0.49 7.50
C TRP A 45 -9.14 1.06 6.11
N ASN A 46 -8.90 2.35 5.94
CA ASN A 46 -8.70 2.95 4.63
C ASN A 46 -7.22 2.81 4.27
N VAL A 47 -6.92 1.86 3.38
CA VAL A 47 -5.56 1.56 2.92
C VAL A 47 -5.27 2.32 1.63
N GLU A 48 -4.14 2.99 1.58
CA GLU A 48 -3.67 3.79 0.46
C GLU A 48 -2.21 3.48 0.15
N GLN A 49 -1.82 3.77 -1.09
CA GLN A 49 -0.43 3.79 -1.51
C GLN A 49 -0.09 5.24 -1.84
N VAL A 50 0.92 5.78 -1.17
CA VAL A 50 1.36 7.16 -1.33
C VAL A 50 2.77 7.16 -1.89
N ARG A 51 3.03 8.02 -2.87
CA ARG A 51 4.38 8.26 -3.38
C ARG A 51 4.90 9.58 -2.80
N ASN A 52 6.07 9.56 -2.19
CA ASN A 52 6.70 10.79 -1.70
C ASN A 52 7.40 11.57 -2.82
N LEU A 53 7.91 12.76 -2.51
CA LEU A 53 8.61 13.62 -3.48
C LEU A 53 9.90 13.00 -4.02
N ALA A 54 10.51 12.06 -3.28
CA ALA A 54 11.68 11.30 -3.73
C ALA A 54 11.31 10.11 -4.64
N GLY A 55 10.02 9.87 -4.88
CA GLY A 55 9.52 8.77 -5.70
C GLY A 55 9.39 7.44 -4.95
N GLU A 56 9.70 7.41 -3.66
CA GLU A 56 9.53 6.22 -2.81
C GLU A 56 8.05 6.00 -2.53
N VAL A 57 7.68 4.73 -2.45
CA VAL A 57 6.30 4.30 -2.28
C VAL A 57 6.10 3.81 -0.86
N TRP A 58 5.13 4.38 -0.19
CA TRP A 58 4.71 4.07 1.17
C TRP A 58 3.30 3.53 1.15
N TRP A 59 3.04 2.56 2.01
CA TRP A 59 1.73 1.96 2.23
C TRP A 59 1.18 2.47 3.54
N THR A 60 0.03 3.12 3.48
CA THR A 60 -0.57 3.78 4.64
C THR A 60 -1.94 3.18 4.91
N ALA A 61 -2.33 3.16 6.18
CA ALA A 61 -3.64 2.72 6.60
C ALA A 61 -4.16 3.64 7.69
N ARG A 62 -5.35 4.19 7.47
CA ARG A 62 -6.08 5.00 8.46
C ARG A 62 -7.26 4.20 9.00
N LEU A 63 -7.42 4.17 10.31
CA LEU A 63 -8.60 3.58 10.93
C LEU A 63 -9.84 4.38 10.49
N ARG A 64 -10.89 3.69 10.02
CA ARG A 64 -12.15 4.33 9.60
C ARG A 64 -13.02 4.76 10.77
N HIS A 65 -12.82 4.16 11.95
CA HIS A 65 -13.47 4.58 13.18
C HIS A 65 -12.79 5.82 13.73
N GLU A 66 -13.58 6.67 14.37
CA GLU A 66 -13.07 7.82 15.11
C GLU A 66 -12.06 7.36 16.18
N ALA A 67 -10.92 8.02 16.23
CA ALA A 67 -9.89 7.72 17.22
C ALA A 67 -10.35 8.24 18.58
N THR A 68 -10.55 7.33 19.55
CA THR A 68 -10.92 7.69 20.92
C THR A 68 -9.78 7.36 21.89
N PRO A 69 -9.73 8.01 23.07
CA PRO A 69 -8.77 7.68 24.12
C PRO A 69 -8.81 6.19 24.53
N GLU A 70 -9.98 5.57 24.54
CA GLU A 70 -10.18 4.16 24.91
C GLU A 70 -9.54 3.21 23.88
N LEU A 71 -9.63 3.55 22.59
CA LEU A 71 -8.95 2.81 21.53
C LEU A 71 -7.43 2.93 21.65
N ALA A 72 -6.93 4.12 21.98
CA ALA A 72 -5.49 4.32 22.21
C ALA A 72 -4.99 3.51 23.42
N VAL A 73 -5.76 3.48 24.52
CA VAL A 73 -5.46 2.63 25.70
C VAL A 73 -5.50 1.15 25.34
N ALA A 74 -6.36 0.74 24.42
CA ALA A 74 -6.38 -0.63 23.87
C ALA A 74 -5.19 -0.93 22.93
N GLY A 75 -4.31 0.04 22.67
CA GLY A 75 -3.14 -0.10 21.81
C GLY A 75 -3.44 0.01 20.30
N VAL A 76 -4.65 0.46 19.94
CA VAL A 76 -5.03 0.68 18.55
C VAL A 76 -4.47 2.01 18.06
N SER A 77 -3.63 1.98 17.03
CA SER A 77 -3.12 3.17 16.36
C SER A 77 -4.10 3.61 15.25
N PRO A 78 -4.48 4.89 15.17
CA PRO A 78 -5.37 5.38 14.11
C PRO A 78 -4.67 5.48 12.75
N TYR A 79 -3.33 5.44 12.74
CA TYR A 79 -2.51 5.52 11.53
C TYR A 79 -1.38 4.50 11.57
N VAL A 80 -1.17 3.80 10.46
CA VAL A 80 -0.04 2.90 10.24
C VAL A 80 0.58 3.24 8.91
N GLU A 81 1.91 3.27 8.87
CA GLU A 81 2.70 3.50 7.67
C GLU A 81 3.81 2.45 7.61
N GLN A 82 4.00 1.87 6.42
CA GLN A 82 5.01 0.85 6.16
C GLN A 82 5.56 1.02 4.73
N ALA A 83 6.84 0.70 4.54
CA ALA A 83 7.46 0.71 3.22
C ALA A 83 7.00 -0.47 2.33
N ASP A 84 6.49 -1.53 2.95
CA ASP A 84 6.16 -2.81 2.30
C ASP A 84 4.71 -3.26 2.62
N PRO A 85 3.97 -3.81 1.65
CA PRO A 85 2.59 -4.24 1.85
C PRO A 85 2.44 -5.46 2.77
N ILE A 86 3.45 -6.32 2.90
CA ILE A 86 3.42 -7.48 3.81
C ILE A 86 3.64 -7.00 5.24
N ALA A 87 4.59 -6.09 5.47
CA ALA A 87 4.77 -5.43 6.76
C ALA A 87 3.50 -4.67 7.19
N LEU A 88 2.83 -4.00 6.24
CA LEU A 88 1.53 -3.38 6.49
C LEU A 88 0.49 -4.43 6.87
N ALA A 89 0.37 -5.53 6.12
CA ALA A 89 -0.59 -6.60 6.40
C ALA A 89 -0.41 -7.19 7.81
N ALA A 90 0.82 -7.49 8.21
CA ALA A 90 1.13 -8.01 9.54
C ALA A 90 0.72 -7.03 10.65
N THR A 91 1.00 -5.74 10.44
CA THR A 91 0.61 -4.69 11.39
C THR A 91 -0.91 -4.54 11.46
N LEU A 92 -1.60 -4.54 10.32
CA LEU A 92 -3.06 -4.43 10.26
C LEU A 92 -3.77 -5.65 10.86
N ALA A 93 -3.20 -6.85 10.74
CA ALA A 93 -3.73 -8.04 11.41
C ALA A 93 -3.73 -7.86 12.93
N TRP A 94 -2.61 -7.41 13.50
CA TRP A 94 -2.50 -7.14 14.93
C TRP A 94 -3.42 -6.01 15.40
N GLN A 95 -3.43 -4.89 14.68
CA GLN A 95 -4.26 -3.73 15.01
C GLN A 95 -5.75 -4.05 14.91
N THR A 96 -6.16 -4.86 13.92
CA THR A 96 -7.54 -5.35 13.80
C THR A 96 -7.93 -6.27 14.95
N TYR A 97 -7.02 -7.14 15.40
CA TYR A 97 -7.24 -7.96 16.58
C TYR A 97 -7.48 -7.11 17.84
N LEU A 98 -6.63 -6.10 18.09
CA LEU A 98 -6.79 -5.19 19.22
C LEU A 98 -8.12 -4.44 19.17
N PHE A 99 -8.50 -3.92 18.00
CA PHE A 99 -9.78 -3.24 17.82
C PHE A 99 -10.95 -4.15 18.15
N ARG A 100 -10.94 -5.41 17.66
CA ARG A 100 -12.01 -6.38 17.94
C ARG A 100 -12.07 -6.76 19.42
N GLN A 101 -10.92 -6.87 20.10
CA GLN A 101 -10.90 -7.11 21.54
C GLN A 101 -11.51 -5.95 22.33
N TRP A 102 -11.18 -4.72 21.96
CA TRP A 102 -11.79 -3.54 22.57
C TRP A 102 -13.31 -3.54 22.35
N GLN A 103 -13.75 -3.76 21.10
CA GLN A 103 -15.16 -3.78 20.75
C GLN A 103 -15.95 -4.84 21.52
N ALA A 104 -15.38 -6.03 21.71
CA ALA A 104 -16.01 -7.10 22.50
C ALA A 104 -16.16 -6.75 23.98
N ARG A 105 -15.29 -5.89 24.53
CA ARG A 105 -15.39 -5.42 25.93
C ARG A 105 -16.37 -4.28 26.11
N THR A 106 -16.60 -3.49 25.06
CA THR A 106 -17.48 -2.32 25.10
C THR A 106 -18.90 -2.62 24.60
N ALA A 107 -19.11 -3.74 23.92
CA ALA A 107 -20.44 -4.20 23.54
C ALA A 107 -21.28 -4.52 24.79
N PRO A 108 -22.51 -3.99 24.91
CA PRO A 108 -23.41 -4.38 25.99
C PRO A 108 -23.76 -5.87 25.88
N PRO A 109 -24.00 -6.58 27.00
CA PRO A 109 -24.44 -7.97 26.97
C PRO A 109 -25.81 -8.08 26.26
N PRO A 110 -26.09 -9.24 25.64
CA PRO A 110 -27.36 -9.50 24.93
C PRO A 110 -28.58 -9.43 25.86
#